data_AF-A0A1Q9S932-F1
#
_entry.id   AF-A0A1Q9S932-F1
#
_cell.length_a   1.000
_cell.length_b   1.000
_cell.length_c   1.000
_cell.angle_alpha   90.00
_cell.angle_beta   90.00
_cell.angle_gamma   90.00
#
_symmetry.space_group_name_H-M   'P 1'
#
loop_
_entity.id
_entity.type
_entity.pdbx_description
1 polymer ?
#
loop_
_entity_poly.entity_id
_entity_poly.type
_entity_poly.pdbx_seq_one_letter_code
_entity_poly.pdbx_strand_id
1 'polypeptide(L)'
;MEVVALHNGLLGEVPLRPRIADHGLGPHLHHGEPGAGLVDRVRANTSLGLAAAVCEHGVERLGRCRAVGCDRVYADVRRGPRRRYCTRACRNRSSVATFWARRAS
;
A
#
# COMPACT_ATOMS: atom_id res chain seq x y z
N MET A 1 -3.53 -6.09 16.12
CA MET A 1 -4.64 -5.34 16.75
C MET A 1 -4.48 -3.84 16.53
N GLU A 2 -3.34 -3.22 16.91
CA GLU A 2 -3.13 -1.77 16.79
C GLU A 2 -3.33 -1.19 15.37
N VAL A 3 -2.71 -1.78 14.34
CA VAL A 3 -2.84 -1.28 12.95
C VAL A 3 -4.30 -1.33 12.46
N VAL A 4 -5.05 -2.36 12.85
CA VAL A 4 -6.48 -2.48 12.50
C VAL A 4 -7.28 -1.38 13.19
N ALA A 5 -7.01 -1.11 14.47
CA ALA A 5 -7.68 -0.02 15.20
C ALA A 5 -7.37 1.36 14.61
N LEU A 6 -6.10 1.64 14.30
CA LEU A 6 -5.69 2.88 13.64
C LEU A 6 -6.39 3.05 12.30
N HIS A 7 -6.43 1.98 11.49
CA HIS A 7 -7.05 2.02 10.17
C HIS A 7 -8.57 2.20 10.25
N ASN A 8 -9.22 1.57 11.23
CA ASN A 8 -10.65 1.77 11.49
C ASN A 8 -10.94 3.22 11.93
N GLY A 9 -10.06 3.84 12.70
CA GLY A 9 -10.15 5.27 13.02
C GLY A 9 -10.14 6.13 11.76
N LEU A 10 -9.16 5.89 10.87
CA LEU A 10 -9.07 6.60 9.59
C LEU A 10 -10.32 6.38 8.71
N LEU A 11 -10.82 5.15 8.64
CA LEU A 11 -12.04 4.84 7.88
C LEU A 11 -13.27 5.56 8.45
N GLY A 12 -13.35 5.77 9.77
CA GLY A 12 -14.42 6.52 10.43
C GLY A 12 -14.43 8.01 10.08
N GLU A 13 -13.27 8.59 9.72
CA GLU A 13 -13.15 10.00 9.33
C GLU A 13 -13.50 10.25 7.85
N VAL A 14 -13.61 9.20 7.04
CA VAL A 14 -13.84 9.33 5.60
C VAL A 14 -15.32 9.06 5.28
N PRO A 15 -16.02 9.97 4.57
CA PRO A 15 -17.40 9.75 4.17
C PRO A 15 -17.48 8.71 3.05
N LEU A 16 -17.50 7.43 3.42
CA LEU A 16 -17.55 6.31 2.48
C LEU A 16 -18.98 6.06 2.00
N ARG A 17 -19.17 6.11 0.67
CA ARG A 17 -20.43 5.81 -0.01
C ARG A 17 -20.16 4.91 -1.22
N PRO A 18 -20.08 3.58 -1.00
CA PRO A 18 -19.84 2.62 -2.06
C PRO A 18 -20.95 2.66 -3.12
N ARG A 19 -20.56 2.73 -4.38
CA ARG A 19 -21.46 2.54 -5.52
C ARG A 19 -20.75 1.81 -6.64
N ILE A 20 -21.50 1.12 -7.47
CA ILE A 20 -20.98 0.58 -8.73
C ILE A 20 -20.98 1.70 -9.76
N ALA A 21 -19.86 1.87 -10.45
CA ALA A 21 -19.71 2.77 -11.58
C ALA A 21 -19.25 1.98 -12.81
N ASP A 22 -19.68 2.41 -13.97
CA ASP A 22 -19.13 1.98 -15.25
C ASP A 22 -18.97 3.22 -16.13
N HIS A 23 -17.72 3.48 -16.51
CA HIS A 23 -17.37 4.58 -17.39
C HIS A 23 -16.41 4.10 -18.50
N GLY A 24 -16.74 2.94 -19.08
CA GLY A 24 -16.00 2.35 -20.20
C GLY A 24 -14.78 1.51 -19.79
N LEU A 25 -14.58 1.30 -18.49
CA LEU A 25 -13.55 0.41 -17.92
C LEU A 25 -14.15 -0.88 -17.34
N GLY A 26 -15.46 -1.08 -17.53
CA GLY A 26 -16.24 -2.13 -16.89
C GLY A 26 -16.67 -1.77 -15.46
N PRO A 27 -17.53 -2.59 -14.84
CA PRO A 27 -18.07 -2.33 -13.52
C PRO A 27 -16.99 -2.33 -12.44
N HIS A 28 -16.93 -1.26 -11.65
CA HIS A 28 -16.01 -1.14 -10.52
C HIS A 28 -16.61 -0.29 -9.40
N LEU A 29 -16.04 -0.38 -8.20
CA LEU A 29 -16.53 0.38 -7.05
C LEU A 29 -15.94 1.78 -7.02
N HIS A 30 -16.81 2.77 -6.84
CA HIS A 30 -16.46 4.10 -6.34
C HIS A 30 -16.80 4.15 -4.86
N HIS A 31 -15.98 4.84 -4.06
CA HIS A 31 -16.10 4.82 -2.60
C HIS A 31 -16.51 6.17 -1.97
N GLY A 32 -16.63 7.25 -2.75
CA GLY A 32 -17.04 8.57 -2.25
C GLY A 32 -18.24 9.13 -3.02
N GLU A 33 -18.88 10.18 -2.50
CA GLU A 33 -20.04 10.85 -3.11
C GLU A 33 -19.78 11.25 -4.59
N PRO A 34 -20.78 11.18 -5.49
CA PRO A 34 -20.65 11.76 -6.82
C PRO A 34 -20.29 13.25 -6.69
N GLY A 35 -19.31 13.70 -7.47
CA GLY A 35 -18.83 15.09 -7.37
C GLY A 35 -17.96 15.40 -6.15
N ALA A 36 -17.60 14.41 -5.32
CA ALA A 36 -16.64 14.60 -4.23
C ALA A 36 -15.34 15.25 -4.75
N GLY A 37 -14.82 16.19 -3.97
CA GLY A 37 -13.57 16.88 -4.26
C GLY A 37 -12.38 15.91 -4.33
N LEU A 38 -11.29 16.35 -4.96
CA LEU A 38 -10.10 15.51 -5.17
C LEU A 38 -9.57 14.92 -3.85
N VAL A 39 -9.50 15.74 -2.79
CA VAL A 39 -8.99 15.33 -1.48
C VAL A 39 -9.83 14.19 -0.89
N ASP A 40 -11.16 14.31 -0.90
CA ASP A 40 -12.05 13.29 -0.34
C ASP A 40 -11.99 11.99 -1.14
N ARG A 41 -11.91 12.08 -2.47
CA ARG A 41 -11.73 10.90 -3.33
C ARG A 41 -10.41 10.19 -3.05
N VAL A 42 -9.32 10.94 -2.87
CA VAL A 42 -8.01 10.36 -2.51
C VAL A 42 -8.07 9.69 -1.14
N ARG A 43 -8.69 10.33 -0.14
CA ARG A 43 -8.87 9.76 1.20
C ARG A 43 -9.68 8.45 1.16
N ALA A 44 -10.83 8.44 0.48
CA ALA A 44 -11.68 7.26 0.34
C ALA A 44 -10.97 6.11 -0.37
N ASN A 45 -10.38 6.37 -1.53
CA ASN A 45 -9.73 5.34 -2.33
C ASN A 45 -8.50 4.75 -1.64
N THR A 46 -7.67 5.58 -0.99
CA THR A 46 -6.48 5.09 -0.29
C THR A 46 -6.82 4.35 1.00
N SER A 47 -7.82 4.83 1.76
CA SER A 47 -8.24 4.16 3.00
C SER A 47 -8.87 2.80 2.72
N LEU A 48 -9.79 2.69 1.76
CA LEU A 48 -10.33 1.38 1.38
C LEU A 48 -9.31 0.48 0.70
N GLY A 49 -8.49 1.03 -0.20
CA GLY A 49 -7.46 0.24 -0.88
C GLY A 49 -6.48 -0.38 0.13
N LEU A 50 -6.09 0.36 1.16
CA LEU A 50 -5.24 -0.16 2.23
C LEU A 50 -5.97 -1.17 3.12
N ALA A 51 -7.24 -0.92 3.46
CA ALA A 51 -8.06 -1.87 4.22
C ALA A 51 -8.19 -3.20 3.48
N ALA A 52 -8.51 -3.16 2.19
CA ALA A 52 -8.61 -4.32 1.33
C ALA A 52 -7.28 -5.08 1.26
N ALA A 53 -6.16 -4.37 1.08
CA ALA A 53 -4.84 -5.00 1.07
C ALA A 53 -4.51 -5.70 2.40
N VAL A 54 -4.87 -5.12 3.54
CA VAL A 54 -4.68 -5.73 4.86
C VAL A 54 -5.57 -6.97 5.02
N CYS A 55 -6.83 -6.89 4.62
CA CYS A 55 -7.77 -8.02 4.70
C CYS A 55 -7.37 -9.18 3.78
N GLU A 56 -6.93 -8.89 2.55
CA GLU A 56 -6.59 -9.93 1.57
C GLU A 56 -5.21 -10.54 1.81
N HIS A 57 -4.24 -9.74 2.25
CA HIS A 57 -2.84 -10.15 2.26
C HIS A 57 -2.19 -10.18 3.64
N GLY A 58 -2.84 -9.62 4.66
CA GLY A 58 -2.29 -9.51 6.01
C GLY A 58 -1.46 -8.25 6.22
N VAL A 59 -1.49 -7.73 7.45
CA VAL A 59 -0.80 -6.48 7.85
C VAL A 59 0.70 -6.55 7.64
N GLU A 60 1.28 -7.74 7.71
CA GLU A 60 2.72 -7.97 7.62
C GLU A 60 3.28 -7.86 6.20
N ARG A 61 2.41 -7.62 5.21
CA ARG A 61 2.77 -7.22 3.85
C ARG A 61 2.84 -5.71 3.66
N LEU A 62 2.48 -4.93 4.68
CA LEU A 62 2.87 -3.53 4.78
C LEU A 62 4.25 -3.44 5.42
N GLY A 63 5.13 -2.59 4.90
CA GLY A 63 6.48 -2.51 5.44
C GLY A 63 7.25 -1.24 5.06
N ARG A 64 8.36 -1.02 5.76
CA ARG A 64 9.38 -0.02 5.43
C ARG A 64 10.50 -0.67 4.63
N CYS A 65 11.06 0.06 3.67
CA CYS A 65 12.16 -0.42 2.85
C CYS A 65 13.38 -0.77 3.71
N ARG A 66 13.99 -1.94 3.47
CA ARG A 66 15.21 -2.37 4.19
C ARG A 66 16.51 -1.85 3.57
N ALA A 67 16.45 -1.08 2.49
CA ALA A 67 17.66 -0.53 1.89
C ALA A 67 18.20 0.62 2.76
N VAL A 68 19.50 0.60 3.03
CA VAL A 68 20.18 1.69 3.76
C VAL A 68 19.88 3.04 3.08
N GLY A 69 19.53 4.04 3.89
CA GLY A 69 19.19 5.38 3.44
C GLY A 69 17.87 5.50 2.67
N CYS A 70 16.91 4.60 2.91
CA CYS A 70 15.60 4.67 2.25
C CYS A 70 14.44 4.47 3.23
N ASP A 71 13.69 5.55 3.48
CA ASP A 71 12.58 5.56 4.45
C ASP A 71 11.20 5.32 3.83
N ARG A 72 11.16 4.93 2.55
CA ARG A 72 9.90 4.68 1.84
C ARG A 72 9.17 3.46 2.42
N VAL A 73 7.85 3.61 2.60
CA VAL A 73 6.94 2.50 2.88
C VAL A 73 6.50 1.79 1.60
N TYR A 74 5.96 0.58 1.73
CA TYR A 74 5.33 -0.16 0.64
C TYR A 74 4.16 -1.01 1.15
N ALA A 75 3.19 -1.26 0.27
CA ALA A 75 2.21 -2.32 0.39
C ALA A 75 2.56 -3.45 -0.61
N ASP A 76 2.67 -4.69 -0.12
CA ASP A 76 3.03 -5.85 -0.93
C ASP A 76 1.81 -6.69 -1.31
N VAL A 77 1.13 -6.28 -2.39
CA VAL A 77 -0.06 -6.96 -2.96
C VAL A 77 0.30 -8.10 -3.93
N ARG A 78 1.53 -8.60 -3.90
CA ARG A 78 2.00 -9.64 -4.83
C ARG A 78 1.71 -11.04 -4.27
N ARG A 79 1.37 -11.98 -5.17
CA ARG A 79 1.19 -13.40 -4.87
C ARG A 79 2.49 -14.17 -4.57
N GLY A 80 3.65 -13.50 -4.58
CA GLY A 80 4.96 -14.11 -4.34
C GLY A 80 5.45 -14.02 -2.89
N PRO A 81 6.72 -14.40 -2.65
CA PRO A 81 7.38 -14.22 -1.36
C PRO A 81 7.33 -12.76 -0.91
N ARG A 82 7.25 -12.57 0.42
CA ARG A 82 7.15 -11.24 1.00
C ARG A 82 8.31 -10.34 0.57
N ARG A 83 7.93 -9.14 0.15
CA ARG A 83 8.85 -8.09 -0.24
C ARG A 83 9.62 -7.53 0.95
N ARG A 84 10.86 -7.12 0.71
CA ARG A 84 11.74 -6.44 1.70
C ARG A 84 12.15 -5.01 1.30
N TYR A 85 11.88 -4.59 0.07
CA TYR A 85 12.40 -3.33 -0.49
C TYR A 85 11.31 -2.59 -1.28
N CYS A 86 11.21 -1.27 -1.17
CA CYS A 86 10.14 -0.47 -1.78
C CYS A 86 10.15 -0.42 -3.33
N THR A 87 11.28 -0.73 -3.97
CA THR A 87 11.41 -0.82 -5.46
C THR A 87 12.41 -1.92 -5.86
N ARG A 88 12.40 -2.29 -7.14
CA ARG A 88 13.45 -3.16 -7.73
C ARG A 88 14.83 -2.51 -7.62
N ALA A 89 14.91 -1.20 -7.78
CA ALA A 89 16.16 -0.44 -7.63
C ALA A 89 16.75 -0.58 -6.22
N CYS A 90 15.94 -0.42 -5.16
CA CYS A 90 16.42 -0.57 -3.78
C CYS A 90 16.90 -2.00 -3.48
N ARG A 91 16.22 -3.01 -4.02
CA ARG A 91 16.66 -4.41 -3.91
C ARG A 91 18.02 -4.60 -4.58
N ASN A 92 18.17 -4.15 -5.83
CA ASN A 92 19.40 -4.34 -6.59
C ASN A 92 20.59 -3.62 -5.93
N ARG A 93 20.41 -2.37 -5.49
CA ARG A 93 21.44 -1.61 -4.75
C ARG A 93 21.90 -2.38 -3.50
N SER A 94 20.96 -2.92 -2.73
CA SER A 94 21.28 -3.69 -1.51
C SER A 94 22.03 -4.99 -1.83
N SER A 95 21.62 -5.72 -2.87
CA SER A 95 22.31 -6.93 -3.33
C SER A 95 23.75 -6.64 -3.77
N VAL A 96 23.96 -5.55 -4.52
CA VAL A 96 25.29 -5.12 -4.97
C VAL A 96 26.17 -4.77 -3.76
N ALA A 97 25.66 -4.01 -2.80
CA ALA A 97 26.41 -3.68 -1.58
C ALA A 97 26.82 -4.93 -0.79
N THR A 98 25.90 -5.90 -0.59
CA THR A 98 26.23 -7.18 0.08
C THR A 98 27.28 -7.99 -0.69
N PHE A 99 27.20 -8.02 -2.02
CA PHE A 99 28.17 -8.71 -2.86
C PHE A 99 29.58 -8.15 -2.71
N TRP A 100 29.72 -6.82 -2.64
CA TRP A 100 31.02 -6.17 -2.43
C TRP A 100 31.56 -6.38 -1.01
N ALA A 101 30.72 -6.28 0.02
CA ALA A 101 31.12 -6.51 1.40
C ALA A 101 31.74 -7.90 1.61
N ARG A 102 31.18 -8.93 0.96
CA ARG A 102 31.70 -10.31 1.00
C ARG A 102 33.04 -10.52 0.30
N ARG A 103 33.39 -9.67 -0.67
CA ARG A 103 34.67 -9.72 -1.40
C ARG A 103 35.79 -8.97 -0.68
N ALA A 104 35.42 -8.03 0.18
CA ALA A 104 36.35 -7.25 0.99
C ALA A 104 36.67 -7.93 2.34
N SER A 105 36.07 -9.10 2.62
CA SER A 105 36.37 -9.97 3.77
C SER A 105 37.28 -11.11 3.34
#